data_AF-A0A428QWJ3-F1
#
_entry.id   AF-A0A428QWJ3-F1
#
_cell.length_a   1.000
_cell.length_b   1.000
_cell.length_c   1.000
_cell.angle_alpha   90.00
_cell.angle_beta   90.00
_cell.angle_gamma   90.00
#
_symmetry.space_group_name_H-M   'P 1'
#
loop_
_entity.id
_entity.type
_entity.pdbx_description
1 polymer ?
#
loop_
_entity_poly.entity_id
_entity_poly.type
_entity_poly.pdbx_seq_one_letter_code
_entity_poly.pdbx_strand_id
1 'polypeptide(L)'
;MPTATALTGHTATITNFGPLTTTYSAPTSCSTATDHLYIGLTKEPGILWGYPTCHGVQTFGDCIPSGDAFDKLMTDVYAKIIDHGFYHYYSPGLYCPSGWTTAAALVNEGGSFTEISGYLTRSYTNWLGRWEPGRAQPSDPGEVWKQALLPSETLKICCPSGFEGDNNGDCYSVLGPLSSYGVTEICGYYAEKEPTPIGTQTVHNSTITQWETVALTTVTRVLETGAYKDDFVVTRVPAVALIHKEPDLELS
;
A
#
# COMPACT_ATOMS: atom_id res chain seq x y z
N MET A 1 6.30 -8.21 22.18
CA MET A 1 7.14 -7.00 22.08
C MET A 1 6.55 -6.13 20.99
N PRO A 2 6.47 -4.78 21.08
CA PRO A 2 6.05 -4.04 19.91
C PRO A 2 7.23 -4.05 18.92
N THR A 3 7.08 -4.86 17.89
CA THR A 3 8.00 -4.97 16.74
C THR A 3 8.14 -3.58 16.11
N ALA A 4 9.38 -3.15 15.88
CA ALA A 4 9.74 -1.77 15.63
C ALA A 4 9.12 -1.20 14.35
N THR A 5 8.99 0.12 14.27
CA THR A 5 8.89 0.80 12.97
C THR A 5 10.23 0.63 12.27
N ALA A 6 10.25 -0.04 11.12
CA ALA A 6 11.45 -0.28 10.34
C ALA A 6 11.49 0.69 9.17
N LEU A 7 12.63 1.34 8.99
CA LEU A 7 12.91 2.17 7.82
C LEU A 7 13.80 1.35 6.90
N THR A 8 13.28 1.01 5.74
CA THR A 8 13.98 0.10 4.83
C THR A 8 14.93 0.88 3.95
N GLY A 9 16.21 0.48 3.98
CA GLY A 9 17.37 1.15 3.39
C GLY A 9 17.11 1.92 2.11
N HIS A 10 16.61 3.15 2.29
CA HIS A 10 16.46 4.27 1.35
C HIS A 10 15.07 4.62 0.80
N THR A 11 13.99 3.83 0.98
CA THR A 11 12.77 4.06 0.17
C THR A 11 11.41 3.65 0.73
N ALA A 12 11.27 3.28 2.01
CA ALA A 12 9.95 3.12 2.65
C ALA A 12 9.96 3.17 4.19
N THR A 13 8.82 3.56 4.78
CA THR A 13 8.55 3.40 6.23
C THR A 13 7.58 2.26 6.46
N ILE A 14 7.94 1.32 7.33
CA ILE A 14 7.08 0.21 7.75
C ILE A 14 6.66 0.41 9.21
N THR A 15 5.35 0.55 9.46
CA THR A 15 4.81 0.85 10.81
C THR A 15 4.07 -0.35 11.41
N ASN A 16 4.37 -0.69 12.67
CA ASN A 16 3.61 -1.70 13.41
C ASN A 16 2.35 -1.08 14.03
N PHE A 17 1.18 -1.62 13.71
CA PHE A 17 -0.12 -1.20 14.23
C PHE A 17 -0.54 -1.96 15.49
N GLY A 18 0.34 -2.83 16.01
CA GLY A 18 0.11 -3.61 17.22
C GLY A 18 -0.45 -5.00 16.92
N PRO A 19 -0.92 -5.72 17.95
CA PRO A 19 -1.41 -7.08 17.79
C PRO A 19 -2.74 -7.14 17.02
N LEU A 20 -2.86 -8.13 16.13
CA LEU A 20 -4.12 -8.55 15.51
C LEU A 20 -4.22 -10.08 15.62
N THR A 21 -4.55 -10.54 16.82
CA THR A 21 -4.56 -11.96 17.18
C THR A 21 -5.93 -12.63 16.97
N THR A 22 -6.96 -11.85 16.65
CA THR A 22 -8.32 -12.33 16.37
C THR A 22 -8.76 -11.95 14.97
N THR A 23 -9.65 -12.73 14.37
CA THR A 23 -10.23 -12.40 13.05
C THR A 23 -11.03 -11.09 13.11
N TYR A 24 -10.54 -10.07 12.41
CA TYR A 24 -11.27 -8.82 12.20
C TYR A 24 -12.49 -9.04 11.30
N SER A 25 -13.61 -8.38 11.57
CA SER A 25 -14.78 -8.37 10.67
C SER A 25 -15.22 -6.94 10.44
N ALA A 26 -15.11 -6.47 9.20
CA ALA A 26 -15.56 -5.13 8.83
C ALA A 26 -17.09 -5.01 8.96
N PRO A 27 -17.62 -3.82 9.30
CA PRO A 27 -19.05 -3.54 9.24
C PRO A 27 -19.64 -3.77 7.85
N THR A 28 -20.92 -4.14 7.76
CA THR A 28 -21.59 -4.41 6.48
C THR A 28 -21.63 -3.19 5.55
N SER A 29 -21.57 -1.97 6.10
CA SER A 29 -21.50 -0.72 5.34
C SER A 29 -20.26 -0.62 4.44
N CYS A 30 -19.19 -1.35 4.77
CA CYS A 30 -17.96 -1.37 3.99
C CYS A 30 -18.08 -2.13 2.67
N SER A 31 -19.12 -2.97 2.51
CA SER A 31 -19.34 -3.71 1.26
C SER A 31 -19.94 -2.86 0.13
N THR A 32 -20.42 -1.66 0.44
CA THR A 32 -21.04 -0.72 -0.51
C THR A 32 -20.21 0.53 -0.78
N ALA A 33 -18.98 0.60 -0.27
CA ALA A 33 -18.08 1.73 -0.46
C ALA A 33 -17.69 1.86 -1.95
N THR A 34 -17.90 3.04 -2.54
CA THR A 34 -17.59 3.34 -3.95
C THR A 34 -16.53 4.42 -4.10
N ASP A 35 -15.89 4.81 -3.00
CA ASP A 35 -14.96 5.93 -2.88
C ASP A 35 -13.49 5.50 -3.00
N HIS A 36 -13.20 4.20 -2.99
CA HIS A 36 -11.85 3.63 -3.08
C HIS A 36 -11.47 3.22 -4.51
N LEU A 37 -11.83 4.06 -5.48
CA LEU A 37 -11.62 3.81 -6.90
C LEU A 37 -10.37 4.53 -7.42
N TYR A 38 -9.72 3.90 -8.39
CA TYR A 38 -8.69 4.53 -9.20
C TYR A 38 -8.69 4.02 -10.64
N ILE A 39 -7.89 4.66 -11.48
CA ILE A 39 -7.69 4.30 -12.87
C ILE A 39 -6.44 3.43 -12.98
N GLY A 40 -6.61 2.17 -13.35
CA GLY A 40 -5.52 1.22 -13.55
C GLY A 40 -5.16 1.10 -15.02
N LEU A 41 -3.87 0.99 -15.33
CA LEU A 41 -3.41 0.83 -16.71
C LEU A 41 -3.76 -0.56 -17.26
N THR A 42 -4.09 -0.64 -18.54
CA THR A 42 -4.51 -1.90 -19.20
C THR A 42 -3.56 -3.08 -18.97
N LYS A 43 -2.24 -2.84 -18.99
CA LYS A 43 -1.22 -3.88 -18.83
C LYS A 43 -0.87 -4.18 -17.39
N GLU A 44 -1.06 -3.20 -16.51
CA GLU A 44 -0.65 -3.24 -15.10
C GLU A 44 -1.73 -2.56 -14.26
N PRO A 45 -2.90 -3.21 -14.07
CA PRO A 45 -4.05 -2.55 -13.43
C PRO A 45 -3.81 -2.22 -11.96
N GLY A 46 -2.89 -2.91 -11.29
CA GLY A 46 -2.42 -2.63 -9.92
C GLY A 46 -1.68 -1.29 -9.77
N ILE A 47 -1.27 -0.65 -10.88
CA ILE A 47 -0.66 0.68 -10.81
C ILE A 47 -1.74 1.75 -10.77
N LEU A 48 -1.71 2.53 -9.70
CA LEU A 48 -2.44 3.79 -9.60
C LEU A 48 -1.98 4.79 -10.68
N TRP A 49 -2.82 5.06 -11.68
CA TRP A 49 -2.56 6.10 -12.69
C TRP A 49 -3.20 7.45 -12.35
N GLY A 50 -4.27 7.42 -11.56
CA GLY A 50 -5.01 8.60 -11.15
C GLY A 50 -6.37 8.23 -10.59
N TYR A 51 -7.11 9.21 -10.10
CA TYR A 51 -8.42 9.02 -9.50
C TYR A 51 -9.53 9.45 -10.47
N PRO A 52 -10.66 8.73 -10.51
CA PRO A 52 -11.82 9.14 -11.32
C PRO A 52 -12.52 10.39 -10.78
N THR A 53 -12.20 10.81 -9.56
CA THR A 53 -12.76 11.99 -8.88
C THR A 53 -11.73 12.61 -7.93
N CYS A 54 -11.86 13.91 -7.64
CA CYS A 54 -10.91 14.68 -6.82
C CYS A 54 -11.29 14.65 -5.33
N HIS A 55 -11.57 13.46 -4.76
CA HIS A 55 -11.98 13.32 -3.36
C HIS A 55 -10.78 13.17 -2.41
N GLY A 56 -9.83 14.10 -2.45
CA GLY A 56 -8.69 14.13 -1.52
C GLY A 56 -8.03 12.77 -1.29
N VAL A 57 -7.53 12.55 -0.07
CA VAL A 57 -6.99 11.25 0.34
C VAL A 57 -8.13 10.32 0.76
N GLN A 58 -8.15 9.12 0.17
CA GLN A 58 -9.11 8.07 0.51
C GLN A 58 -8.86 7.55 1.94
N THR A 59 -9.93 7.52 2.74
CA THR A 59 -9.95 7.02 4.11
C THR A 59 -10.77 5.74 4.21
N PHE A 60 -10.39 4.85 5.11
CA PHE A 60 -10.99 3.53 5.26
C PHE A 60 -11.75 3.36 6.57
N GLY A 61 -11.43 4.10 7.63
CA GLY A 61 -12.07 4.01 8.95
C GLY A 61 -12.23 2.55 9.40
N ASP A 62 -13.41 2.19 9.88
CA ASP A 62 -13.71 0.82 10.33
C ASP A 62 -13.77 -0.23 9.20
N CYS A 63 -13.43 0.09 7.95
CA CYS A 63 -13.44 -0.90 6.87
C CYS A 63 -12.19 -1.77 6.80
N ILE A 64 -11.15 -1.42 7.58
CA ILE A 64 -9.95 -2.22 7.77
C ILE A 64 -9.59 -2.28 9.27
N PRO A 65 -8.82 -3.30 9.71
CA PRO A 65 -8.29 -3.27 11.08
C PRO A 65 -7.51 -1.98 11.32
N SER A 66 -7.64 -1.40 12.51
CA SER A 66 -6.95 -0.15 12.90
C SER A 66 -7.04 0.98 11.86
N GLY A 67 -8.15 1.11 11.13
CA GLY A 67 -8.23 2.05 10.03
C GLY A 67 -8.12 3.53 10.42
N ASP A 68 -8.49 3.93 11.63
CA ASP A 68 -8.18 5.29 12.13
C ASP A 68 -6.66 5.58 12.14
N ALA A 69 -5.85 4.58 12.49
CA ALA A 69 -4.39 4.71 12.47
C ALA A 69 -3.86 4.76 11.04
N PHE A 70 -4.43 3.97 10.14
CA PHE A 70 -4.15 4.01 8.71
C PHE A 70 -4.48 5.38 8.12
N ASP A 71 -5.70 5.87 8.35
CA ASP A 71 -6.20 7.13 7.83
C ASP A 71 -5.36 8.29 8.36
N LYS A 72 -5.03 8.29 9.65
CA LYS A 72 -4.15 9.28 10.24
C LYS A 72 -2.76 9.26 9.59
N LEU A 73 -2.17 8.07 9.38
CA LEU A 73 -0.87 7.96 8.71
C LEU A 73 -0.94 8.48 7.28
N MET A 74 -2.02 8.14 6.55
CA MET A 74 -2.26 8.63 5.21
C MET A 74 -2.44 10.14 5.14
N THR A 75 -3.25 10.73 6.01
CA THR A 75 -3.54 12.17 5.98
C THR A 75 -2.42 13.01 6.58
N ASP A 76 -1.75 12.53 7.63
CA ASP A 76 -0.73 13.33 8.33
C ASP A 76 0.63 13.25 7.68
N VAL A 77 0.95 12.11 7.05
CA VAL A 77 2.25 11.84 6.46
C VAL A 77 2.09 11.82 4.95
N TYR A 78 1.54 10.77 4.36
CA TYR A 78 1.60 10.53 2.91
C TYR A 78 0.86 11.55 2.03
N ALA A 79 -0.19 12.19 2.53
CA ALA A 79 -0.87 13.27 1.83
C ALA A 79 0.00 14.53 1.68
N LYS A 80 1.03 14.68 2.52
CA LYS A 80 1.79 15.91 2.71
C LYS A 80 3.22 15.83 2.18
N ILE A 81 3.70 14.65 1.78
CA ILE A 81 5.08 14.44 1.33
C ILE A 81 5.12 13.68 0.01
N ILE A 82 6.04 14.08 -0.86
CA ILE A 82 6.56 13.23 -1.94
C ILE A 82 7.41 12.18 -1.24
N ASP A 83 6.82 11.04 -0.86
CA ASP A 83 7.55 10.09 -0.05
C ASP A 83 7.47 8.66 -0.55
N HIS A 84 8.61 8.05 -0.29
CA HIS A 84 8.98 6.66 -0.21
C HIS A 84 7.81 5.83 0.29
N GLY A 85 7.48 4.75 -0.42
CA GLY A 85 6.29 3.94 -0.17
C GLY A 85 6.07 3.60 1.31
N PHE A 86 4.83 3.33 1.65
CA PHE A 86 4.38 3.13 3.02
C PHE A 86 3.88 1.72 3.22
N TYR A 87 4.26 1.12 4.34
CA TYR A 87 3.76 -0.18 4.72
C TYR A 87 3.34 -0.15 6.18
N HIS A 88 2.36 -0.98 6.51
CA HIS A 88 1.93 -1.17 7.87
C HIS A 88 1.72 -2.67 8.11
N TYR A 89 1.91 -3.12 9.35
CA TYR A 89 1.74 -4.53 9.71
C TYR A 89 1.24 -4.68 11.14
N TYR A 90 0.76 -5.88 11.44
CA TYR A 90 0.31 -6.29 12.76
C TYR A 90 1.24 -7.35 13.31
N SER A 91 1.68 -7.18 14.55
CA SER A 91 2.55 -8.15 15.22
C SER A 91 2.30 -8.21 16.73
N PRO A 92 2.00 -9.40 17.28
CA PRO A 92 1.66 -10.63 16.55
C PRO A 92 0.38 -10.46 15.72
N GLY A 93 0.43 -10.90 14.46
CA GLY A 93 -0.72 -10.94 13.55
C GLY A 93 -0.97 -12.38 13.11
N LEU A 94 -2.15 -12.94 13.41
CA LEU A 94 -2.37 -14.39 13.29
C LEU A 94 -3.32 -14.76 12.14
N TYR A 95 -4.43 -14.04 12.01
CA TYR A 95 -5.53 -14.43 11.14
C TYR A 95 -5.90 -13.30 10.17
N CYS A 96 -6.08 -13.64 8.90
CA CYS A 96 -6.66 -12.71 7.93
C CYS A 96 -8.05 -12.26 8.40
N PRO A 97 -8.48 -11.03 8.05
CA PRO A 97 -9.85 -10.61 8.29
C PRO A 97 -10.89 -11.55 7.66
N SER A 98 -12.11 -11.52 8.19
CA SER A 98 -13.22 -12.30 7.66
C SER A 98 -13.50 -11.94 6.20
N GLY A 99 -13.60 -12.95 5.34
CA GLY A 99 -13.76 -12.78 3.89
C GLY A 99 -12.46 -12.46 3.12
N TRP A 100 -11.31 -12.46 3.79
CA TRP A 100 -9.99 -12.22 3.19
C TRP A 100 -9.18 -13.51 3.12
N THR A 101 -8.29 -13.61 2.13
CA THR A 101 -7.40 -14.75 1.90
C THR A 101 -5.95 -14.30 1.86
N THR A 102 -5.02 -15.19 2.22
CA THR A 102 -3.58 -14.95 2.08
C THR A 102 -3.22 -14.79 0.60
N ALA A 103 -2.81 -13.59 0.22
CA ALA A 103 -2.35 -13.24 -1.13
C ALA A 103 -0.84 -13.42 -1.29
N ALA A 104 -0.06 -13.27 -0.21
CA ALA A 104 1.36 -13.58 -0.20
C ALA A 104 1.85 -14.04 1.18
N ALA A 105 2.95 -14.78 1.21
CA ALA A 105 3.57 -15.23 2.45
C ALA A 105 5.09 -15.36 2.30
N LEU A 106 5.82 -14.95 3.34
CA LEU A 106 7.28 -14.92 3.40
C LEU A 106 7.73 -15.41 4.78
N VAL A 107 8.72 -16.30 4.82
CA VAL A 107 9.31 -16.79 6.08
C VAL A 107 10.78 -16.40 6.14
N ASN A 108 11.23 -15.95 7.31
CA ASN A 108 12.64 -15.72 7.62
C ASN A 108 13.21 -16.89 8.45
N GLU A 109 13.84 -17.85 7.78
CA GLU A 109 14.49 -19.02 8.38
C GLU A 109 15.94 -18.69 8.79
N GLY A 110 16.11 -17.82 9.78
CA GLY A 110 17.44 -17.49 10.32
C GLY A 110 18.31 -16.67 9.36
N GLY A 111 17.69 -15.82 8.55
CA GLY A 111 18.33 -14.98 7.53
C GLY A 111 18.16 -15.49 6.10
N SER A 112 17.66 -16.71 5.92
CA SER A 112 17.22 -17.23 4.62
C SER A 112 15.74 -16.93 4.44
N PHE A 113 15.40 -16.24 3.35
CA PHE A 113 14.01 -15.85 3.07
C PHE A 113 13.39 -16.81 2.06
N THR A 114 12.30 -17.45 2.46
CA THR A 114 11.54 -18.37 1.60
C THR A 114 10.17 -17.75 1.31
N GLU A 115 9.92 -17.42 0.05
CA GLU A 115 8.58 -17.03 -0.38
C GLU A 115 7.73 -18.27 -0.56
N ILE A 116 6.61 -18.32 0.15
CA ILE A 116 5.69 -19.46 0.13
C ILE A 116 4.66 -19.29 -0.99
N SER A 117 4.31 -18.04 -1.31
CA SER A 117 3.34 -17.69 -2.36
C SER A 117 3.32 -16.19 -2.62
N GLY A 118 2.96 -15.79 -3.84
CA GLY A 118 2.34 -14.49 -4.09
C GLY A 118 3.14 -13.46 -4.89
N TYR A 119 2.67 -12.22 -4.77
CA TYR A 119 2.97 -11.06 -5.61
C TYR A 119 4.27 -10.30 -5.21
N LEU A 120 4.93 -10.71 -4.13
CA LEU A 120 6.06 -9.99 -3.52
C LEU A 120 7.33 -9.93 -4.39
N THR A 121 7.36 -10.64 -5.52
CA THR A 121 8.46 -10.65 -6.51
C THR A 121 8.21 -9.78 -7.74
N ARG A 122 7.06 -9.11 -7.85
CA ARG A 122 6.79 -8.22 -8.99
C ARG A 122 7.52 -6.90 -8.82
N SER A 123 8.63 -6.77 -9.54
CA SER A 123 9.39 -5.51 -9.62
C SER A 123 8.88 -4.64 -10.77
N TYR A 124 8.28 -3.50 -10.43
CA TYR A 124 7.84 -2.48 -11.38
C TYR A 124 9.03 -1.61 -11.83
N THR A 125 9.94 -2.20 -12.59
CA THR A 125 11.20 -1.57 -13.00
C THR A 125 11.05 -0.42 -14.02
N ASN A 126 9.84 -0.11 -14.51
CA ASN A 126 9.65 0.76 -15.67
C ASN A 126 8.69 1.95 -15.47
N TRP A 127 8.51 2.46 -14.24
CA TRP A 127 7.65 3.64 -14.04
C TRP A 127 8.44 4.96 -13.99
N LEU A 128 8.46 5.65 -15.14
CA LEU A 128 8.85 7.06 -15.29
C LEU A 128 7.89 7.76 -16.25
N GLY A 129 6.61 7.85 -15.86
CA GLY A 129 5.59 8.64 -16.56
C GLY A 129 5.26 9.91 -15.78
N ARG A 130 5.68 11.08 -16.29
CA ARG A 130 5.56 12.43 -15.68
C ARG A 130 4.13 12.97 -15.42
N TRP A 131 3.10 12.13 -15.29
CA TRP A 131 1.76 12.62 -14.94
C TRP A 131 1.45 12.56 -13.43
N GLU A 132 2.24 11.81 -12.66
CA GLU A 132 2.34 11.97 -11.21
C GLU A 132 3.79 12.27 -10.76
N PRO A 133 4.41 13.40 -11.19
CA PRO A 133 5.70 13.84 -10.66
C PRO A 133 5.55 14.11 -9.16
N GLY A 134 6.27 13.33 -8.34
CA GLY A 134 6.24 13.49 -6.89
C GLY A 134 5.63 12.32 -6.10
N ARG A 135 5.46 11.13 -6.67
CA ARG A 135 5.46 9.90 -5.86
C ARG A 135 6.84 9.26 -5.94
N ALA A 136 7.42 8.94 -4.78
CA ALA A 136 8.62 8.12 -4.78
C ALA A 136 8.30 6.78 -5.44
N GLN A 137 9.27 6.23 -6.18
CA GLN A 137 9.10 4.90 -6.75
C GLN A 137 8.87 3.93 -5.58
N PRO A 138 7.77 3.15 -5.60
CA PRO A 138 7.57 2.14 -4.57
C PRO A 138 8.76 1.20 -4.58
N SER A 139 9.38 1.06 -3.41
CA SER A 139 10.37 0.02 -3.16
C SER A 139 9.80 -1.33 -3.55
N ASP A 140 10.64 -2.24 -4.03
CA ASP A 140 10.25 -3.63 -4.21
C ASP A 140 9.67 -4.18 -2.88
N PRO A 141 8.38 -4.56 -2.84
CA PRO A 141 7.73 -4.97 -1.60
C PRO A 141 8.42 -6.16 -0.93
N GLY A 142 8.99 -7.08 -1.71
CA GLY A 142 9.74 -8.21 -1.18
C GLY A 142 10.98 -7.73 -0.41
N GLU A 143 11.74 -6.80 -0.98
CA GLU A 143 12.91 -6.20 -0.33
C GLU A 143 12.54 -5.38 0.91
N VAL A 144 11.38 -4.72 0.89
CA VAL A 144 10.85 -4.00 2.06
C VAL A 144 10.56 -4.99 3.19
N TRP A 145 9.76 -6.03 2.91
CA TRP A 145 9.33 -6.96 3.95
C TRP A 145 10.48 -7.77 4.52
N LYS A 146 11.47 -8.19 3.72
CA LYS A 146 12.67 -8.87 4.22
C LYS A 146 13.41 -8.10 5.31
N GLN A 147 13.31 -6.77 5.31
CA GLN A 147 13.93 -5.90 6.32
C GLN A 147 13.09 -5.80 7.61
N ALA A 148 11.79 -6.10 7.55
CA ALA A 148 10.91 -6.11 8.72
C ALA A 148 10.93 -7.44 9.50
N LEU A 149 11.10 -8.57 8.81
CA LEU A 149 11.03 -9.88 9.45
C LEU A 149 12.31 -10.17 10.25
N LEU A 150 12.16 -10.41 11.56
CA LEU A 150 13.21 -10.97 12.39
C LEU A 150 13.38 -12.48 12.10
N PRO A 151 14.50 -13.08 12.53
CA PRO A 151 14.67 -14.53 12.46
C PRO A 151 13.50 -15.30 13.09
N SER A 152 13.05 -16.33 12.38
CA SER A 152 11.92 -17.20 12.72
C SER A 152 10.54 -16.54 12.67
N GLU A 153 10.41 -15.36 12.07
CA GLU A 153 9.11 -14.73 11.80
C GLU A 153 8.56 -15.13 10.44
N THR A 154 7.23 -15.19 10.38
CA THR A 154 6.44 -15.40 9.17
C THR A 154 5.58 -14.18 8.93
N LEU A 155 5.64 -13.66 7.70
CA LEU A 155 4.72 -12.67 7.17
C LEU A 155 3.62 -13.36 6.36
N LYS A 156 2.38 -12.92 6.57
CA LYS A 156 1.24 -13.18 5.68
C LYS A 156 0.66 -11.84 5.24
N ILE A 157 0.40 -11.68 3.95
CA ILE A 157 -0.33 -10.54 3.42
C ILE A 157 -1.71 -11.03 3.02
N CYS A 158 -2.74 -10.43 3.61
CA CYS A 158 -4.13 -10.77 3.36
C CYS A 158 -4.78 -9.73 2.44
N CYS A 159 -5.55 -10.20 1.47
CA CYS A 159 -6.41 -9.40 0.61
C CYS A 159 -7.86 -9.90 0.69
N PRO A 160 -8.88 -9.06 0.41
CA PRO A 160 -10.24 -9.57 0.22
C PRO A 160 -10.27 -10.70 -0.80
N SER A 161 -11.14 -11.69 -0.59
CA SER A 161 -11.23 -12.82 -1.52
C SER A 161 -11.52 -12.33 -2.95
N GLY A 162 -10.70 -12.75 -3.91
CA GLY A 162 -10.82 -12.35 -5.31
C GLY A 162 -10.08 -11.04 -5.68
N PHE A 163 -9.42 -10.39 -4.72
CA PHE A 163 -8.49 -9.28 -4.98
C PHE A 163 -7.08 -9.82 -5.20
N GLU A 164 -6.29 -9.08 -5.99
CA GLU A 164 -4.85 -9.29 -6.15
C GLU A 164 -4.08 -8.29 -5.29
N GLY A 165 -2.93 -8.66 -4.74
CA GLY A 165 -2.04 -7.69 -4.09
C GLY A 165 -1.39 -6.76 -5.13
N ASP A 166 -1.08 -5.52 -4.75
CA ASP A 166 -0.26 -4.59 -5.53
C ASP A 166 1.10 -4.28 -4.87
N ASN A 167 1.96 -3.49 -5.53
CA ASN A 167 3.33 -3.20 -5.09
C ASN A 167 3.43 -1.97 -4.19
N ASN A 168 2.30 -1.39 -3.82
CA ASN A 168 2.21 -0.28 -2.88
C ASN A 168 1.72 -0.75 -1.50
N GLY A 169 1.60 -2.06 -1.30
CA GLY A 169 1.07 -2.62 -0.06
C GLY A 169 -0.46 -2.61 -0.01
N ASP A 170 -1.13 -2.46 -1.16
CA ASP A 170 -2.58 -2.54 -1.26
C ASP A 170 -3.02 -3.86 -1.94
N CYS A 171 -4.33 -4.05 -2.02
CA CYS A 171 -5.01 -5.08 -2.78
C CYS A 171 -6.00 -4.42 -3.73
N TYR A 172 -6.14 -4.95 -4.94
CA TYR A 172 -6.98 -4.36 -5.98
C TYR A 172 -7.86 -5.38 -6.69
N SER A 173 -8.94 -4.90 -7.31
CA SER A 173 -9.80 -5.68 -8.21
C SER A 173 -10.30 -4.82 -9.36
N VAL A 174 -10.18 -5.33 -10.59
CA VAL A 174 -10.61 -4.65 -11.81
C VAL A 174 -12.14 -4.69 -11.90
N LEU A 175 -12.77 -3.52 -11.87
CA LEU A 175 -14.23 -3.42 -11.96
C LEU A 175 -14.75 -3.36 -13.39
N GLY A 176 -13.90 -2.95 -14.35
CA GLY A 176 -14.24 -2.89 -15.77
C GLY A 176 -13.52 -1.77 -16.52
N PRO A 177 -13.77 -1.63 -17.83
CA PRO A 177 -13.12 -0.61 -18.65
C PRO A 177 -13.57 0.80 -18.26
N LEU A 178 -12.66 1.76 -18.29
CA LEU A 178 -12.92 3.18 -17.96
C LEU A 178 -14.11 3.74 -18.74
N SER A 179 -14.24 3.33 -20.01
CA SER A 179 -15.32 3.72 -20.90
C SER A 179 -16.73 3.33 -20.42
N SER A 180 -16.88 2.31 -19.56
CA SER A 180 -18.19 1.93 -18.99
C SER A 180 -18.59 2.73 -17.75
N TYR A 181 -17.66 3.50 -17.17
CA TYR A 181 -17.89 4.26 -15.93
C TYR A 181 -18.16 5.75 -16.16
N GLY A 182 -18.21 6.20 -17.42
CA GLY A 182 -18.55 7.60 -17.74
C GLY A 182 -17.55 8.62 -17.19
N VAL A 183 -16.32 8.22 -16.91
CA VAL A 183 -15.27 9.09 -16.38
C VAL A 183 -14.88 10.10 -17.47
N THR A 184 -15.17 11.38 -17.23
CA THR A 184 -14.84 12.49 -18.15
C THR A 184 -13.64 13.30 -17.71
N GLU A 185 -13.18 13.10 -16.48
CA GLU A 185 -12.07 13.83 -15.88
C GLU A 185 -11.25 12.87 -15.02
N ILE A 186 -9.94 13.09 -14.96
CA ILE A 186 -9.05 12.38 -14.05
C ILE A 186 -8.40 13.37 -13.09
N CYS A 187 -8.19 12.90 -11.87
CA CYS A 187 -7.58 13.66 -10.81
C CYS A 187 -6.23 13.06 -10.46
N GLY A 188 -5.21 13.90 -10.43
CA GLY A 188 -3.86 13.54 -10.03
C GLY A 188 -3.29 14.55 -9.05
N TYR A 189 -2.09 14.26 -8.58
CA TYR A 189 -1.34 15.12 -7.68
C TYR A 189 -0.03 15.51 -8.34
N TYR A 190 0.31 16.79 -8.26
CA TYR A 190 1.56 17.34 -8.81
C TYR A 190 2.30 18.13 -7.74
N ALA A 191 3.61 17.90 -7.65
CA ALA A 191 4.50 18.72 -6.86
C ALA A 191 5.10 19.86 -7.69
N GLU A 192 4.96 21.10 -7.22
CA GLU A 192 5.53 22.27 -7.91
C GLU A 192 7.06 22.33 -7.89
N LYS A 193 7.67 21.54 -7.01
CA LYS A 193 9.13 21.36 -6.93
C LYS A 193 9.47 19.92 -6.56
N GLU A 194 10.65 19.49 -6.96
CA GLU A 194 11.23 18.25 -6.45
C GLU A 194 11.57 18.41 -4.96
N PRO A 195 11.39 17.36 -4.15
CA PRO A 195 11.77 17.40 -2.74
C PRO A 195 13.30 17.42 -2.64
N THR A 196 13.83 18.22 -1.73
CA THR A 196 15.27 18.25 -1.43
C THR A 196 15.60 17.47 -0.15
N PRO A 197 16.78 16.82 -0.07
CA PRO A 197 17.25 16.20 1.17
C PRO A 197 17.46 17.25 2.27
N ILE A 198 16.89 17.04 3.46
CA ILE A 198 17.04 17.93 4.64
C ILE A 198 17.96 17.37 5.72
N GLY A 199 18.30 16.08 5.65
CA GLY A 199 19.18 15.47 6.62
C GLY A 199 19.33 13.97 6.43
N THR A 200 20.03 13.35 7.36
CA THR A 200 20.08 11.89 7.45
C THR A 200 19.84 11.42 8.88
N GLN A 201 19.23 10.24 9.01
CA GLN A 201 19.00 9.58 10.29
C GLN A 201 19.50 8.15 10.22
N THR A 202 20.18 7.67 11.27
CA THR A 202 20.58 6.27 11.37
C THR A 202 19.53 5.49 12.14
N VAL A 203 19.00 4.42 11.54
CA VAL A 203 18.04 3.50 12.13
C VAL A 203 18.51 2.08 11.86
N HIS A 204 18.68 1.27 12.91
CA HIS A 204 19.12 -0.13 12.82
C HIS A 204 20.36 -0.35 11.92
N ASN A 205 21.37 0.52 12.03
CA ASN A 205 22.60 0.53 11.22
C ASN A 205 22.43 0.92 9.74
N SER A 206 21.27 1.41 9.35
CA SER A 206 21.01 1.99 8.03
C SER A 206 20.91 3.52 8.12
N THR A 207 21.55 4.23 7.21
CA THR A 207 21.42 5.69 7.09
C THR A 207 20.30 6.03 6.11
N ILE A 208 19.33 6.81 6.55
CA ILE A 208 18.15 7.22 5.81
C ILE A 208 18.27 8.70 5.49
N THR A 209 18.01 9.06 4.25
CA THR A 209 17.89 10.46 3.84
C THR A 209 16.50 10.96 4.19
N GLN A 210 16.43 11.99 5.01
CA GLN A 210 15.20 12.71 5.28
C GLN A 210 14.99 13.72 4.15
N TRP A 211 13.79 13.74 3.59
CA TRP A 211 13.39 14.67 2.54
C TRP A 211 12.51 15.77 3.13
N GLU A 212 12.57 16.96 2.55
CA GLU A 212 11.62 17.99 2.92
C GLU A 212 10.19 17.59 2.55
N THR A 213 9.24 18.10 3.32
CA THR A 213 7.82 18.02 2.99
C THR A 213 7.52 18.95 1.82
N VAL A 214 6.99 18.39 0.72
CA VAL A 214 6.50 19.17 -0.43
C VAL A 214 5.00 19.01 -0.53
N ALA A 215 4.29 20.13 -0.52
CA ALA A 215 2.85 20.16 -0.72
C ALA A 215 2.51 19.68 -2.14
N LEU A 216 1.50 18.80 -2.23
CA LEU A 216 0.94 18.36 -3.48
C LEU A 216 -0.25 19.24 -3.88
N THR A 217 -0.25 19.70 -5.12
CA THR A 217 -1.38 20.39 -5.72
C THR A 217 -2.25 19.36 -6.43
N THR A 218 -3.55 19.35 -6.13
CA THR A 218 -4.52 18.54 -6.86
C THR A 218 -4.75 19.15 -8.23
N VAL A 219 -4.65 18.33 -9.28
CA VAL A 219 -4.87 18.75 -10.66
C VAL A 219 -5.95 17.88 -11.27
N THR A 220 -6.93 18.53 -11.90
CA THR A 220 -7.96 17.88 -12.70
C THR A 220 -7.61 18.01 -14.17
N ARG A 221 -7.70 16.90 -14.91
CA ARG A 221 -7.55 16.88 -16.37
C ARG A 221 -8.80 16.32 -17.00
N VAL A 222 -9.41 17.13 -17.88
CA VAL A 222 -10.50 16.67 -18.75
C VAL A 222 -9.94 15.62 -19.71
N LEU A 223 -10.61 14.47 -19.77
CA LEU A 223 -10.29 13.43 -20.73
C LEU A 223 -10.83 13.81 -22.10
N GLU A 224 -9.94 13.86 -23.08
CA GLU A 224 -10.35 13.95 -24.48
C GLU A 224 -11.13 12.68 -24.88
N THR A 225 -12.05 12.83 -25.83
CA THR A 225 -12.88 11.71 -26.32
C THR A 225 -11.99 10.53 -26.77
N GLY A 226 -12.13 9.39 -26.10
CA GLY A 226 -11.39 8.16 -26.41
C GLY A 226 -10.04 8.02 -25.73
N ALA A 227 -9.60 8.99 -24.92
CA ALA A 227 -8.42 8.85 -24.07
C ALA A 227 -8.61 7.73 -23.04
N TYR A 228 -7.59 6.89 -22.84
CA TYR A 228 -7.57 5.83 -21.84
C TYR A 228 -8.76 4.86 -21.92
N LYS A 229 -9.40 4.73 -23.09
CA LYS A 229 -10.62 3.92 -23.28
C LYS A 229 -10.44 2.43 -22.96
N ASP A 230 -9.19 1.96 -23.04
CA ASP A 230 -8.80 0.57 -22.82
C ASP A 230 -8.32 0.34 -21.37
N ASP A 231 -8.07 1.42 -20.60
CA ASP A 231 -7.71 1.35 -19.19
C ASP A 231 -8.92 1.01 -18.31
N PHE A 232 -8.67 0.72 -17.05
CA PHE A 232 -9.65 0.15 -16.14
C PHE A 232 -10.03 1.11 -15.01
N VAL A 233 -11.28 1.01 -14.55
CA VAL A 233 -11.62 1.40 -13.18
C VAL A 233 -11.31 0.23 -12.26
N VAL A 234 -10.58 0.52 -11.20
CA VAL A 234 -10.09 -0.46 -10.24
C VAL A 234 -10.52 -0.02 -8.85
N THR A 235 -10.96 -0.97 -8.02
CA THR A 235 -11.16 -0.73 -6.59
C THR A 235 -9.92 -1.17 -5.83
N ARG A 236 -9.60 -0.46 -4.74
CA ARG A 236 -8.41 -0.71 -3.92
C ARG A 236 -8.75 -0.75 -2.45
N VAL A 237 -8.02 -1.56 -1.69
CA VAL A 237 -8.04 -1.55 -0.23
C VAL A 237 -6.64 -1.88 0.30
N PRO A 238 -6.19 -1.31 1.42
CA PRO A 238 -4.88 -1.64 1.98
C PRO A 238 -4.79 -3.12 2.34
N ALA A 239 -3.66 -3.74 2.03
CA ALA A 239 -3.43 -5.13 2.40
C ALA A 239 -3.19 -5.23 3.91
N VAL A 240 -3.64 -6.33 4.52
CA VAL A 240 -3.38 -6.59 5.94
C VAL A 240 -2.15 -7.48 6.06
N ALA A 241 -1.02 -6.88 6.42
CA ALA A 241 0.23 -7.60 6.66
C ALA A 241 0.31 -8.07 8.12
N LEU A 242 0.50 -9.38 8.31
CA LEU A 242 0.50 -10.07 9.59
C LEU A 242 1.86 -10.72 9.82
N ILE A 243 2.57 -10.31 10.87
CA ILE A 243 3.84 -10.92 11.26
C ILE A 243 3.66 -11.69 12.58
N HIS A 244 4.04 -12.96 12.58
CA HIS A 244 3.98 -13.82 13.76
C HIS A 244 5.16 -14.80 13.80
N LYS A 245 5.39 -15.36 14.98
CA LYS A 245 6.22 -16.56 15.19
C LYS A 245 5.32 -17.77 15.39
N GLU A 246 5.85 -18.96 15.14
CA GLU A 246 5.12 -20.21 15.36
C GLU A 246 4.55 -20.35 16.79
N PRO A 247 5.26 -20.00 17.87
CA PRO A 247 4.70 -20.05 19.23
C PRO A 247 3.53 -19.10 19.47
N ASP A 248 3.37 -18.04 18.67
CA ASP A 248 2.23 -17.12 18.81
C ASP A 248 0.90 -17.79 18.41
N LEU A 249 0.95 -18.86 17.60
CA LEU A 249 -0.21 -19.65 17.20
C LEU A 249 -0.64 -20.67 18.27
N GLU A 250 0.25 -21.01 19.21
CA GLU A 250 -0.04 -21.98 20.28
C GLU A 250 -0.69 -21.33 21.51
N LEU A 251 -0.68 -20.00 21.59
CA LEU A 251 -1.18 -19.20 22.72
C LEU A 251 -2.56 -18.57 22.48
N SER A 252 -3.15 -18.75 21.29
CA SER A 252 -4.42 -18.16 20.84
C SER A 252 -5.63 -19.04 21.11
#